data_AF-A0A2D5YWL8-F1
#
_entry.id   AF-A0A2D5YWL8-F1
#
_cell.length_a   1.000
_cell.length_b   1.000
_cell.length_c   1.000
_cell.angle_alpha   90.00
_cell.angle_beta   90.00
_cell.angle_gamma   90.00
#
_symmetry.space_group_name_H-M   'P 1'
#
loop_
_entity.id
_entity.type
_entity.pdbx_description
1 polymer ?
#
loop_
_entity_poly.entity_id
_entity_poly.type
_entity_poly.pdbx_seq_one_letter_code
_entity_poly.pdbx_strand_id
1 'polypeptide(L)'
;MRDQTQPLRLVTSARGDEVGRRRAGRAGDIGSAVREPGVTLTANDPRWVLAVRVQEALEGSLLRPEHRERLLKLGRTMRLGPFDANLVIAIVQDRARRGLSLSGGVGQLAMIPRPALRAPVGRRRVVWLTLGALAAEIVLILAIL
;
A
#
# COMPACT_ATOMS: atom_id res chain seq x y z
N MET A 1 -46.48 44.25 12.41
CA MET A 1 -45.54 43.62 13.37
C MET A 1 -44.45 42.94 12.54
N ARG A 2 -43.18 43.11 12.91
CA ARG A 2 -41.99 43.16 12.03
C ARG A 2 -41.70 41.89 11.24
N ASP A 3 -41.42 42.08 9.94
CA ASP A 3 -40.76 41.15 9.03
C ASP A 3 -39.23 41.27 9.22
N GLN A 4 -38.55 40.19 9.59
CA GLN A 4 -37.12 40.14 9.88
C GLN A 4 -36.41 39.27 8.84
N THR A 5 -36.09 39.85 7.69
CA THR A 5 -35.14 39.28 6.74
C THR A 5 -33.79 39.96 6.94
N GLN A 6 -32.91 39.35 7.75
CA GLN A 6 -31.51 39.77 7.82
C GLN A 6 -30.80 39.39 6.51
N PRO A 7 -30.20 40.33 5.77
CA PRO A 7 -29.39 39.98 4.61
C PRO A 7 -28.06 39.37 5.06
N LEU A 8 -27.78 38.16 4.58
CA LEU A 8 -26.50 37.48 4.72
C LEU A 8 -25.36 38.33 4.14
N ARG A 9 -24.50 38.83 5.02
CA ARG A 9 -23.29 39.59 4.68
C ARG A 9 -22.18 38.62 4.27
N LEU A 10 -21.93 38.50 2.97
CA LEU A 10 -20.74 37.82 2.44
C LEU A 10 -19.48 38.57 2.88
N VAL A 11 -18.71 37.95 3.78
CA VAL A 11 -17.34 38.38 4.11
C VAL A 11 -16.47 38.05 2.90
N THR A 12 -16.38 38.98 1.95
CA THR A 12 -15.29 38.96 0.97
C THR A 12 -14.00 39.26 1.72
N SER A 13 -13.30 38.21 2.17
CA SER A 13 -11.95 38.36 2.66
C SER A 13 -11.05 38.57 1.45
N ALA A 14 -10.79 39.83 1.13
CA ALA A 14 -9.75 40.30 0.20
C ALA A 14 -8.33 40.00 0.74
N ARG A 15 -8.08 38.75 1.14
CA ARG A 15 -6.81 38.25 1.72
C ARG A 15 -6.29 36.98 1.02
N GLY A 16 -6.99 36.51 -0.04
CA GLY A 16 -6.63 35.31 -0.81
C GLY A 16 -5.72 35.55 -2.01
N ASP A 17 -5.62 36.78 -2.51
CA ASP A 17 -5.13 37.02 -3.87
C ASP A 17 -3.60 37.15 -3.99
N GLU A 18 -2.90 37.31 -2.87
CA GLU A 18 -1.43 37.40 -2.83
C GLU A 18 -0.75 36.05 -2.65
N VAL A 19 -1.43 35.11 -1.97
CA VAL A 19 -0.90 33.75 -1.76
C VAL A 19 -0.95 32.93 -3.06
N GLY A 20 -1.88 33.24 -3.96
CA GLY A 20 -1.98 32.61 -5.29
C GLY A 20 -0.85 33.01 -6.24
N ARG A 21 -0.40 34.27 -6.22
CA ARG A 21 0.61 34.77 -7.18
C ARG A 21 2.03 34.33 -6.89
N ARG A 22 2.42 34.11 -5.63
CA ARG A 22 3.77 33.59 -5.29
C ARG A 22 3.95 32.10 -5.58
N ARG A 23 2.87 31.33 -5.81
CA ARG A 23 2.95 29.90 -6.16
C ARG A 23 3.04 29.63 -7.66
N ALA A 24 2.68 30.59 -8.51
CA ALA A 24 2.72 30.40 -9.97
C ALA A 24 4.15 30.43 -10.55
N GLY A 25 5.14 30.98 -9.84
CA GLY A 25 6.54 31.10 -10.31
C GLY A 25 7.47 29.95 -9.91
N ARG A 26 7.00 28.93 -9.17
CA ARG A 26 7.85 27.82 -8.67
C ARG A 26 7.24 26.43 -8.89
N ALA A 27 6.45 26.31 -9.96
CA ALA A 27 5.93 25.03 -10.46
C ALA A 27 6.79 24.45 -11.61
N GLY A 28 7.96 25.03 -11.86
CA GLY A 28 9.00 24.43 -12.69
C GLY A 28 10.02 23.73 -11.79
N ASP A 29 10.18 22.43 -12.00
CA ASP A 29 11.41 21.70 -11.67
C ASP A 29 11.62 21.19 -10.22
N ILE A 30 10.64 20.44 -9.70
CA ILE A 30 10.86 19.48 -8.58
C ILE A 30 10.74 18.02 -9.07
N GLY A 31 10.45 17.81 -10.35
CA GLY A 31 10.21 16.48 -10.93
C GLY A 31 11.39 15.86 -11.67
N SER A 32 12.48 16.61 -11.87
CA SER A 32 13.65 16.13 -12.61
C SER A 32 14.88 16.11 -11.69
N ALA A 33 15.65 15.02 -11.74
CA ALA A 33 16.94 14.84 -11.04
C ALA A 33 16.93 14.39 -9.56
N VAL A 34 16.15 13.37 -9.21
CA VAL A 34 16.65 12.37 -8.24
C VAL A 34 16.90 11.06 -8.98
N ARG A 35 18.06 10.95 -9.61
CA ARG A 35 18.62 9.66 -10.02
C ARG A 35 19.17 9.02 -8.74
N GLU A 36 18.29 8.42 -7.95
CA GLU A 36 18.66 7.61 -6.79
C GLU A 36 19.68 6.54 -7.25
N PRO A 37 20.86 6.45 -6.66
CA PRO A 37 21.86 5.45 -7.02
C PRO A 37 21.32 4.03 -6.78
N GLY A 38 21.20 3.27 -7.87
CA GLY A 38 21.46 1.83 -7.90
C GLY A 38 20.54 0.87 -7.16
N VAL A 39 19.37 1.28 -6.67
CA VAL A 39 18.45 0.31 -6.06
C VAL A 39 17.78 -0.52 -7.15
N THR A 40 18.32 -1.71 -7.43
CA THR A 40 17.76 -2.65 -8.40
C THR A 40 16.88 -3.68 -7.69
N LEU A 41 15.60 -3.73 -8.05
CA LEU A 41 14.76 -4.88 -7.73
C LEU A 41 15.12 -6.02 -8.68
N THR A 42 15.39 -7.20 -8.14
CA THR A 42 15.57 -8.41 -8.96
C THR A 42 14.27 -8.74 -9.69
N ALA A 43 14.35 -9.39 -10.85
CA ALA A 43 13.17 -9.79 -11.63
C ALA A 43 12.15 -10.63 -10.81
N ASN A 44 12.64 -11.38 -9.82
CA ASN A 44 11.82 -12.23 -8.94
C ASN A 44 11.41 -11.55 -7.62
N ASP A 45 11.70 -10.26 -7.43
CA ASP A 45 11.25 -9.56 -6.23
C ASP A 45 9.71 -9.47 -6.25
N PRO A 46 9.00 -9.94 -5.21
CA PRO A 46 7.54 -9.90 -5.15
C PRO A 46 6.92 -8.53 -5.44
N ARG A 47 7.61 -7.46 -5.03
CA ARG A 47 7.16 -6.07 -5.27
C ARG A 47 7.21 -5.74 -6.76
N TRP A 48 8.27 -6.17 -7.45
CA TRP A 48 8.44 -5.97 -8.89
C TRP A 48 7.45 -6.81 -9.69
N VAL A 49 7.34 -8.11 -9.37
CA VAL A 49 6.41 -9.02 -10.04
C VAL A 49 4.98 -8.50 -9.93
N LEU A 50 4.55 -8.11 -8.72
CA LEU A 50 3.22 -7.53 -8.53
C LEU A 50 3.06 -6.23 -9.33
N ALA A 51 4.05 -5.35 -9.32
CA ALA A 51 3.98 -4.08 -10.05
C ALA A 51 3.79 -4.25 -11.56
N VAL A 52 4.51 -5.21 -12.16
CA VAL A 52 4.33 -5.57 -13.58
C VAL A 52 2.91 -6.07 -13.84
N ARG A 53 2.38 -6.96 -12.99
CA ARG A 53 1.00 -7.45 -13.13
C ARG A 53 -0.06 -6.37 -12.96
N VAL A 54 0.18 -5.40 -12.07
CA VAL A 54 -0.69 -4.23 -11.95
C VAL A 54 -0.67 -3.43 -13.26
N GLN A 55 0.52 -3.14 -13.79
CA GLN A 55 0.67 -2.37 -15.03
C GLN A 55 -0.02 -3.03 -16.22
N GLU A 56 0.04 -4.36 -16.34
CA GLU A 56 -0.67 -5.14 -17.36
C GLU A 56 -2.19 -5.09 -17.20
N ALA A 57 -2.70 -4.99 -15.96
CA ALA A 57 -4.12 -5.02 -15.65
C ALA A 57 -4.79 -3.63 -15.65
N LEU A 58 -4.00 -2.55 -15.79
CA LEU A 58 -4.51 -1.19 -15.85
C LEU A 58 -5.15 -0.90 -17.22
N GLU A 59 -6.29 -0.22 -17.17
CA GLU A 59 -6.92 0.41 -18.32
C GLU A 59 -6.63 1.91 -18.24
N GLY A 60 -5.55 2.33 -18.89
CA GLY A 60 -4.95 3.65 -18.67
C GLY A 60 -4.39 3.77 -17.24
N SER A 61 -5.06 4.54 -16.39
CA SER A 61 -4.72 4.63 -14.95
C SER A 61 -5.74 3.98 -14.02
N LEU A 62 -6.81 3.40 -14.58
CA LEU A 62 -7.89 2.80 -13.82
C LEU A 62 -7.62 1.31 -13.61
N LEU A 63 -7.87 0.83 -12.40
CA LEU A 63 -7.85 -0.60 -12.07
C LEU A 63 -9.26 -1.03 -11.68
N ARG A 64 -9.83 -1.97 -12.43
CA ARG A 64 -11.16 -2.51 -12.13
C ARG A 64 -11.18 -3.25 -10.78
N PRO A 65 -12.29 -3.24 -10.03
CA PRO A 65 -12.39 -3.92 -8.74
C PRO A 65 -12.00 -5.40 -8.80
N GLU A 66 -12.44 -6.12 -9.83
CA GLU A 66 -12.20 -7.56 -9.99
C GLU A 66 -10.71 -7.84 -10.21
N HIS A 67 -10.02 -6.98 -10.97
CA HIS A 67 -8.57 -7.07 -11.16
C HIS A 67 -7.82 -6.74 -9.87
N ARG A 68 -8.28 -5.74 -9.12
CA ARG A 68 -7.70 -5.37 -7.82
C ARG A 68 -7.73 -6.54 -6.84
N GLU A 69 -8.85 -7.23 -6.72
CA GLU A 69 -8.98 -8.38 -5.83
C GLU A 69 -8.03 -9.53 -6.20
N ARG A 70 -7.93 -9.83 -7.51
CA ARG A 70 -7.00 -10.83 -8.04
C ARG A 70 -5.55 -10.47 -7.77
N LEU A 71 -5.18 -9.20 -7.94
CA LEU A 71 -3.83 -8.70 -7.66
C LEU A 71 -3.50 -8.74 -6.17
N LEU A 72 -4.45 -8.40 -5.29
CA LEU A 72 -4.27 -8.53 -3.84
C LEU A 72 -4.16 -10.01 -3.41
N LYS A 73 -4.87 -10.93 -4.08
CA LYS A 73 -4.67 -12.37 -3.88
C LYS A 73 -3.28 -12.81 -4.33
N LEU A 74 -2.80 -12.33 -5.47
CA LEU A 74 -1.45 -12.59 -5.97
C LEU A 74 -0.36 -12.04 -5.03
N GLY A 75 -0.51 -10.82 -4.52
CA GLY A 75 0.42 -10.26 -3.54
C GLY A 75 0.55 -11.15 -2.30
N ARG A 76 -0.58 -11.67 -1.79
CA ARG A 76 -0.61 -12.59 -0.65
C ARG A 76 0.10 -13.91 -0.94
N THR A 77 -0.04 -14.49 -2.14
CA THR A 77 0.68 -15.74 -2.48
C THR A 77 2.20 -15.52 -2.53
N MET A 78 2.65 -14.30 -2.84
CA MET A 78 4.06 -13.90 -2.79
C MET A 78 4.48 -13.33 -1.42
N ARG A 79 3.66 -13.54 -0.38
CA ARG A 79 3.89 -13.11 1.02
C ARG A 79 3.97 -11.60 1.24
N LEU A 80 3.50 -10.78 0.31
CA LEU A 80 3.31 -9.35 0.57
C LEU A 80 2.18 -9.16 1.58
N GLY A 81 2.39 -8.26 2.55
CA GLY A 81 1.33 -7.83 3.45
C GLY A 81 0.20 -7.17 2.67
N PRO A 82 -1.04 -7.19 3.19
CA PRO A 82 -2.17 -6.51 2.53
C PRO A 82 -1.90 -5.01 2.35
N PHE A 83 -1.23 -4.38 3.30
CA PHE A 83 -0.81 -2.98 3.20
C PHE A 83 0.23 -2.77 2.09
N ASP A 84 1.30 -3.58 2.08
CA ASP A 84 2.38 -3.50 1.08
C ASP A 84 1.87 -3.70 -0.35
N ALA A 85 0.97 -4.69 -0.55
CA ALA A 85 0.36 -4.94 -1.84
C ALA A 85 -0.47 -3.74 -2.33
N ASN A 86 -1.20 -3.06 -1.43
CA ASN A 86 -1.92 -1.84 -1.76
C ASN A 86 -0.96 -0.68 -2.08
N LEU A 87 0.18 -0.56 -1.38
CA LEU A 87 1.21 0.43 -1.71
C LEU A 87 1.78 0.22 -3.11
N VAL A 88 2.11 -1.03 -3.48
CA VAL A 88 2.56 -1.35 -4.85
C VAL A 88 1.52 -0.88 -5.87
N ILE A 89 0.25 -1.22 -5.68
CA ILE A 89 -0.84 -0.80 -6.59
C ILE A 89 -0.90 0.73 -6.69
N ALA A 90 -0.85 1.43 -5.56
CA ALA A 90 -0.93 2.89 -5.51
C ALA A 90 0.24 3.55 -6.25
N ILE A 91 1.46 3.05 -6.10
CA ILE A 91 2.64 3.55 -6.82
C ILE A 91 2.46 3.39 -8.32
N VAL A 92 2.07 2.20 -8.79
CA VAL A 92 1.88 1.95 -10.23
C VAL A 92 0.76 2.83 -10.79
N GLN A 93 -0.34 2.97 -10.07
CA GLN A 93 -1.45 3.84 -10.48
C GLN A 93 -1.06 5.32 -10.51
N ASP A 94 -0.35 5.84 -9.51
CA ASP A 94 0.12 7.23 -9.50
C ASP A 94 1.03 7.52 -10.70
N ARG A 95 1.92 6.58 -11.04
CA ARG A 95 2.78 6.70 -12.23
C ARG A 95 1.97 6.67 -13.52
N ALA A 96 1.04 5.73 -13.64
CA ALA A 96 0.14 5.65 -14.80
C ALA A 96 -0.71 6.92 -14.97
N ARG A 97 -1.21 7.51 -13.87
CA ARG A 97 -1.93 8.79 -13.87
C ARG A 97 -1.07 9.94 -14.40
N ARG A 98 0.24 9.90 -14.16
CA ARG A 98 1.20 10.91 -14.61
C ARG A 98 1.80 10.60 -15.99
N GLY A 99 1.41 9.50 -16.64
CA GLY A 99 2.01 9.04 -17.89
C GLY A 99 3.48 8.62 -17.76
N LEU A 100 3.92 8.24 -16.56
CA LEU A 100 5.30 7.85 -16.28
C LEU A 100 5.51 6.34 -16.45
N SER A 101 6.69 5.94 -16.93
CA SER A 101 7.05 4.53 -17.08
C SER A 101 7.17 3.81 -15.73
N LEU A 102 6.85 2.52 -15.67
CA LEU A 102 7.00 1.71 -14.45
C LEU A 102 8.46 1.62 -13.96
N SER A 103 9.42 1.52 -14.87
CA SER A 103 10.85 1.38 -14.56
C SER A 103 11.42 2.57 -13.76
N GLY A 104 10.90 3.78 -13.98
CA GLY A 104 11.29 4.94 -13.16
C GLY A 104 10.73 4.91 -11.72
N GLY A 105 9.89 3.92 -11.38
CA GLY A 105 9.29 3.74 -10.05
C GLY A 105 10.04 2.75 -9.16
N VAL A 106 11.14 2.16 -9.63
CA VAL A 106 11.87 1.10 -8.91
C VAL A 106 12.34 1.59 -7.53
N GLY A 107 12.84 2.82 -7.40
CA GLY A 107 13.22 3.39 -6.10
C GLY A 107 12.04 3.49 -5.13
N GLN A 108 10.86 3.90 -5.61
CA GLN A 108 9.64 3.98 -4.80
C GLN A 108 9.17 2.60 -4.32
N LEU A 109 9.21 1.61 -5.21
CA LEU A 109 8.90 0.23 -4.88
C LEU A 109 9.90 -0.36 -3.87
N ALA A 110 11.17 0.03 -3.95
CA ALA A 110 12.21 -0.48 -3.07
C ALA A 110 12.08 0.02 -1.63
N MET A 111 11.40 1.15 -1.39
CA MET A 111 11.07 1.65 -0.05
C MET A 111 10.04 0.77 0.68
N ILE A 112 9.25 -0.02 -0.04
CA ILE A 112 8.29 -0.95 0.57
C ILE A 112 9.07 -2.08 1.25
N PRO A 113 8.81 -2.43 2.52
CA PRO A 113 9.52 -3.49 3.20
C PRO A 113 9.56 -4.80 2.40
N ARG A 114 10.69 -5.51 2.43
CA ARG A 114 10.76 -6.84 1.83
C ARG A 114 9.83 -7.79 2.58
N PRO A 115 9.13 -8.70 1.87
CA PRO A 115 8.34 -9.74 2.53
C PRO A 115 9.21 -10.51 3.50
N ALA A 116 8.89 -10.42 4.80
CA ALA A 116 9.57 -11.23 5.79
C ALA A 116 9.27 -12.71 5.48
N LEU A 117 10.30 -13.52 5.28
CA LEU A 117 10.16 -14.97 5.32
C LEU A 117 9.68 -15.29 6.74
N ARG A 118 8.38 -15.59 6.91
CA ARG A 118 7.87 -16.05 8.20
C ARG A 118 8.72 -17.24 8.63
N ALA A 119 9.43 -17.11 9.74
CA ALA A 119 10.15 -18.22 10.32
C ALA A 119 9.13 -19.36 10.55
N PRO A 120 9.48 -20.62 10.24
CA PRO A 120 8.61 -21.73 10.59
C PRO A 120 8.31 -21.66 12.08
N VAL A 121 7.02 -21.76 12.45
CA VAL A 121 6.61 -21.87 13.86
C VAL A 121 7.47 -22.96 14.48
N GLY A 122 8.33 -22.57 15.44
CA GLY A 122 9.36 -23.46 15.96
C GLY A 122 8.74 -24.77 16.42
N ARG A 123 9.24 -25.88 15.89
CA ARG A 123 8.77 -27.26 16.13
C ARG A 123 8.50 -27.54 17.63
N ARG A 124 9.25 -26.87 18.52
CA ARG A 124 9.06 -26.85 19.98
C ARG A 124 7.65 -26.40 20.42
N ARG A 125 7.06 -25.34 19.86
CA ARG A 125 5.70 -24.89 20.26
C ARG A 125 4.63 -25.91 19.91
N VAL A 126 4.76 -26.58 18.76
CA VAL A 126 3.84 -27.66 18.35
C VAL A 126 3.99 -28.86 19.29
N VAL A 127 5.22 -29.25 19.61
CA VAL A 127 5.49 -30.37 20.55
C VAL A 127 4.93 -30.09 21.95
N TRP A 128 5.09 -28.87 22.49
CA TRP A 128 4.55 -28.52 23.80
C TRP A 128 3.01 -28.50 23.83
N LEU A 129 2.36 -28.04 22.75
CA LEU A 129 0.89 -28.09 22.63
C LEU A 129 0.38 -29.53 22.55
N THR A 130 1.06 -30.42 21.81
CA THR A 130 0.68 -31.84 21.74
C THR A 130 0.93 -32.57 23.06
N LEU A 131 2.01 -32.27 23.78
CA LEU A 131 2.28 -32.88 25.09
C LEU A 131 1.24 -32.44 26.13
N GLY A 132 0.87 -31.16 26.12
CA GLY A 132 -0.16 -30.64 27.03
C GLY A 132 -1.53 -31.28 26.81
N ALA A 133 -1.91 -31.54 25.56
CA ALA A 133 -3.17 -32.20 25.23
C ALA A 133 -3.20 -33.67 25.71
N LEU A 134 -2.12 -34.43 25.51
CA LEU A 134 -2.03 -35.81 25.98
C LEU A 134 -2.02 -35.91 27.51
N ALA A 135 -1.32 -35.00 28.19
CA ALA A 135 -1.33 -34.95 29.65
C ALA A 135 -2.73 -34.65 30.22
N ALA A 136 -3.48 -33.76 29.57
CA ALA A 136 -4.85 -33.44 29.98
C ALA A 136 -5.81 -34.63 29.80
N GLU A 137 -5.69 -35.40 28.71
CA GLU A 137 -6.49 -36.62 28.53
C GLU A 137 -6.19 -37.66 29.61
N ILE A 138 -4.92 -37.88 29.96
CA ILE A 138 -4.53 -38.84 31.01
C ILE A 138 -5.13 -38.44 32.37
N VAL A 139 -5.07 -37.15 32.71
CA VAL A 139 -5.66 -36.63 33.96
C VAL A 139 -7.18 -36.81 33.99
N LEU A 140 -7.86 -36.57 32.86
CA LEU A 140 -9.31 -36.74 32.76
C LEU A 140 -9.71 -38.21 32.93
N ILE A 141 -8.99 -39.14 32.31
CA ILE A 141 -9.24 -40.58 32.43
C ILE A 141 -9.03 -41.03 33.88
N LEU A 142 -7.97 -40.57 34.55
CA LEU A 142 -7.69 -40.87 35.96
C LEU A 142 -8.73 -40.28 36.92
N ALA A 143 -9.37 -39.16 36.58
CA ALA A 143 -10.39 -38.53 37.43
C ALA A 143 -11.78 -39.21 37.33
N ILE A 144 -12.00 -40.02 36.29
CA ILE A 144 -13.28 -40.73 36.05
C ILE A 144 -13.24 -42.16 36.62
N LEU A 145 -12.04 -42.71 36.86
CA LEU A 145 -11.81 -44.05 37.43
C LEU A 145 -11.86 -44.03 38.96
#